data_AF-A0A9E1KN37-F1
#
_entry.id   AF-A0A9E1KN37-F1
#
_cell.length_a   1.000
_cell.length_b   1.000
_cell.length_c   1.000
_cell.angle_alpha   90.00
_cell.angle_beta   90.00
_cell.angle_gamma   90.00
#
_symmetry.space_group_name_H-M   'P 1'
#
loop_
_entity.id
_entity.type
_entity.pdbx_description
1 polymer ?
#
loop_
_entity_poly.entity_id
_entity_poly.type
_entity_poly.pdbx_seq_one_letter_code
_entity_poly.pdbx_strand_id
1 'polypeptide(L)' 'MPITRRTMLGLMSSSSFFLTASPGVAAQLKLADDLPALKFPQGVASADPQPDAVMLWTRAEPADGAGSVKFLLQVST' A
#
# COMPACT_ATOMS: atom_id res chain seq x y z
N MET A 1 -34.03 28.76 3.71
CA MET A 1 -34.48 27.53 3.04
C MET A 1 -33.85 26.34 3.77
N PRO A 2 -34.63 25.37 4.30
CA PRO A 2 -34.06 24.23 4.99
C PRO A 2 -33.42 23.25 4.00
N ILE A 3 -32.23 22.73 4.32
CA ILE A 3 -31.58 21.70 3.51
C ILE A 3 -32.30 20.38 3.74
N THR A 4 -32.87 19.81 2.67
CA THR A 4 -33.53 18.49 2.73
C THR A 4 -32.54 17.38 2.40
N ARG A 5 -32.80 16.15 2.83
CA ARG A 5 -31.96 14.97 2.53
C ARG A 5 -31.63 14.82 1.04
N ARG A 6 -32.60 15.11 0.17
CA ARG A 6 -32.45 15.05 -1.28
C ARG A 6 -31.52 16.14 -1.80
N THR A 7 -31.55 17.33 -1.22
CA THR A 7 -30.63 18.43 -1.55
C THR A 7 -29.21 18.14 -1.08
N MET A 8 -29.05 17.54 0.10
CA MET A 8 -27.75 17.11 0.62
C MET A 8 -27.10 16.03 -0.26
N LEU A 9 -27.88 15.02 -0.68
CA LEU A 9 -27.38 13.97 -1.59
C LEU A 9 -27.00 14.53 -2.97
N GLY A 10 -27.76 15.51 -3.48
CA GLY A 10 -27.40 16.23 -4.69
C GLY A 10 -26.06 16.97 -4.59
N LEU A 11 -25.80 17.64 -3.46
CA LEU A 11 -24.54 18.33 -3.20
C LEU A 11 -23.34 17.35 -3.08
N MET A 12 -23.55 16.19 -2.45
CA MET A 12 -22.50 15.18 -2.31
C MET A 12 -22.18 14.50 -3.65
N SER A 13 -23.17 14.23 -4.49
CA SER A 13 -22.95 13.66 -5.83
C SER A 13 -22.21 14.61 -6.80
N SER A 14 -22.29 15.93 -6.62
CA SER A 14 -21.56 16.90 -7.45
C SER A 14 -20.08 17.08 -7.05
N SER A 15 -19.63 16.42 -5.99
CA SER A 15 -18.25 16.55 -5.50
C SER A 15 -17.35 15.53 -6.19
N SER A 16 -17.04 15.75 -7.46
CA SER A 16 -16.01 15.00 -8.18
C SER A 16 -14.64 15.40 -7.64
N PHE A 17 -14.09 14.60 -6.72
CA PHE A 17 -12.69 14.71 -6.33
C PHE A 17 -11.82 14.22 -7.50
N PHE A 18 -11.14 15.15 -8.17
CA PHE A 18 -10.11 14.82 -9.15
C PHE A 18 -8.84 14.37 -8.40
N LEU A 19 -8.70 13.06 -8.21
CA LEU A 19 -7.45 12.44 -7.80
C LEU A 19 -6.53 12.37 -9.02
N THR A 20 -5.53 13.25 -9.07
CA THR A 20 -4.43 13.13 -10.03
C THR A 20 -3.41 12.15 -9.46
N ALA A 21 -3.34 10.95 -10.03
CA ALA A 21 -2.24 10.04 -9.76
C ALA A 21 -0.99 10.56 -10.48
N SER A 22 -0.09 11.21 -9.75
CA SER A 22 1.25 11.50 -10.25
C SER A 22 2.07 10.22 -10.20
N PRO A 23 2.68 9.76 -11.31
CA PRO A 23 3.67 8.70 -11.23
C PRO A 23 4.91 9.27 -10.54
N GLY A 24 5.01 9.04 -9.22
CA GLY A 24 6.25 9.20 -8.49
C GLY A 24 7.32 8.32 -9.12
N VAL A 25 8.55 8.83 -9.24
CA VAL A 25 9.70 8.04 -9.71
C VAL A 25 10.02 7.00 -8.62
N ALA A 26 9.43 5.82 -8.77
CA ALA A 26 9.78 4.66 -7.99
C ALA A 26 11.20 4.23 -8.37
N ALA A 27 12.15 4.38 -7.44
CA ALA A 27 13.46 3.75 -7.59
C ALA A 27 13.25 2.22 -7.71
N GLN A 28 13.52 1.66 -8.87
CA GLN A 28 13.50 0.21 -9.08
C GLN A 28 14.72 -0.39 -8.41
N LEU A 29 14.58 -0.76 -7.14
CA LEU A 29 15.55 -1.63 -6.50
C LEU A 29 15.35 -3.04 -7.05
N LYS A 30 16.37 -3.57 -7.75
CA LYS A 30 16.37 -4.96 -8.20
C LYS A 30 17.03 -5.81 -7.12
N LEU A 31 16.27 -6.76 -6.59
CA LEU A 31 16.82 -7.78 -5.70
C LEU A 31 17.59 -8.81 -6.55
N ALA A 32 18.68 -9.38 -6.02
CA ALA A 32 19.54 -10.31 -6.76
C ALA A 32 18.73 -11.48 -7.36
N ASP A 33 19.08 -11.88 -8.58
CA ASP A 33 18.31 -12.86 -9.38
C ASP A 33 18.31 -14.29 -8.77
N ASP A 34 19.26 -14.60 -7.89
CA ASP A 34 19.47 -15.94 -7.31
C ASP A 34 18.94 -16.08 -5.88
N LEU A 35 17.77 -15.49 -5.61
CA LEU A 35 17.13 -15.65 -4.30
C LEU A 35 15.98 -16.65 -4.36
N PRO A 36 15.77 -17.43 -3.27
CA PRO A 36 14.63 -18.30 -3.15
C PRO A 36 13.32 -17.53 -3.38
N ALA A 37 12.43 -18.11 -4.17
CA ALA A 37 11.11 -17.53 -4.40
C ALA A 37 10.32 -17.48 -3.09
N LEU A 38 9.86 -16.28 -2.72
CA LEU A 38 9.02 -16.06 -1.54
C LEU A 38 7.55 -15.98 -1.96
N LYS A 39 6.68 -16.62 -1.19
CA LYS A 39 5.22 -16.50 -1.30
C LYS A 39 4.67 -15.65 -0.16
N PHE A 40 3.58 -14.94 -0.43
CA PHE A 40 2.92 -14.03 0.54
C PHE A 40 1.43 -14.34 0.67
N PRO A 41 1.03 -15.54 1.15
CA PRO A 41 -0.38 -15.92 1.18
C PRO A 41 -1.23 -15.06 2.14
N GLN A 42 -0.60 -14.42 3.13
CA GLN A 42 -1.27 -13.48 4.05
C GLN A 42 -1.21 -12.01 3.58
N GLY A 43 -0.62 -11.76 2.41
CA GLY A 43 -0.51 -10.43 1.83
C GLY A 43 0.42 -9.48 2.61
N VAL A 44 0.11 -8.19 2.51
CA VAL A 44 0.82 -7.09 3.16
C VAL A 44 -0.16 -6.24 3.97
N ALA A 45 0.32 -5.60 5.03
CA ALA A 45 -0.44 -4.69 5.85
C ALA A 45 0.42 -3.52 6.35
N SER A 46 -0.23 -2.47 6.84
CA SER A 46 0.42 -1.37 7.57
C SER A 46 -0.35 -1.06 8.84
N ALA A 47 0.33 -0.55 9.88
CA ALA A 47 -0.26 -0.23 11.18
C ALA A 47 0.54 0.83 11.94
N ASP A 48 0.00 1.27 13.07
CA ASP A 48 0.60 2.21 14.04
C ASP A 48 1.24 3.45 13.40
N PRO A 49 0.45 4.28 12.66
CA PRO A 49 0.98 5.48 12.05
C PRO A 49 1.47 6.47 13.11
N GLN A 50 2.68 6.98 12.88
CA GLN A 50 3.31 8.10 13.57
C GLN A 50 3.44 9.27 12.57
N PRO A 51 3.73 10.51 13.02
CA PRO A 51 3.87 11.65 12.12
C PRO A 51 4.89 11.45 10.99
N ASP A 52 5.92 10.63 11.21
CA ASP A 52 7.04 10.37 10.30
C ASP A 52 7.34 8.88 10.08
N ALA A 53 6.51 7.97 10.62
CA ALA A 53 6.75 6.53 10.52
C ALA A 53 5.45 5.73 10.41
N VAL A 54 5.56 4.53 9.87
CA VAL A 54 4.47 3.55 9.82
C VAL A 54 5.06 2.15 9.92
N MET A 55 4.39 1.25 10.64
CA MET A 55 4.77 -0.15 10.65
C MET A 55 4.27 -0.83 9.37
N LEU A 56 5.13 -1.56 8.67
CA LEU A 56 4.76 -2.41 7.53
C LEU A 56 4.93 -3.87 7.92
N TRP A 57 3.92 -4.69 7.62
CA TRP A 57 3.86 -6.09 8.00
C TRP A 57 3.59 -6.98 6.79
N THR A 58 4.27 -8.13 6.77
CA THR A 58 3.96 -9.25 5.87
C THR A 58 4.46 -10.54 6.49
N ARG A 59 4.00 -11.67 5.97
CA ARG A 59 4.57 -12.99 6.25
C ARG A 59 5.07 -13.61 4.96
N ALA A 60 6.37 -13.78 4.89
CA ALA A 60 7.03 -14.45 3.77
C ALA A 60 7.13 -15.95 4.06
N GLU A 61 6.72 -16.78 3.10
CA GLU A 61 6.87 -18.22 3.15
C GLU A 61 7.90 -18.65 2.09
N PRO A 62 9.13 -19.03 2.49
CA PRO A 62 10.14 -19.53 1.55
C PRO A 62 9.78 -20.91 1.01
N ALA A 63 10.01 -21.13 -0.29
CA ALA A 63 9.68 -22.37 -0.97
C ALA A 63 10.50 -23.59 -0.48
N ASP A 64 11.69 -23.34 0.07
CA ASP A 64 12.72 -24.30 0.45
C ASP A 64 12.89 -24.44 1.97
N GLY A 65 12.00 -23.82 2.77
CA GLY A 65 12.03 -23.93 4.23
C GLY A 65 13.22 -23.21 4.89
N ALA A 66 13.86 -22.28 4.18
CA ALA A 66 14.98 -21.50 4.68
C ALA A 66 14.61 -20.69 5.94
N GLY A 67 15.47 -20.71 6.97
CA GLY A 67 15.22 -20.00 8.23
C GLY A 67 15.44 -18.48 8.18
N SER A 68 16.17 -17.97 7.18
CA SER A 68 16.38 -16.54 6.97
C SER A 68 16.27 -16.22 5.48
N VAL A 69 15.58 -15.12 5.16
CA VAL A 69 15.26 -14.72 3.79
C VAL A 69 15.57 -13.24 3.60
N LYS A 70 16.03 -12.86 2.40
CA LYS A 70 16.22 -11.45 2.04
C LYS A 70 14.89 -10.88 1.53
N PHE A 71 14.52 -9.71 2.03
CA PHE A 71 13.29 -9.01 1.64
C PHE A 71 13.62 -7.63 1.06
N LEU A 72 12.98 -7.28 -0.05
CA LEU A 72 13.03 -5.94 -0.62
C LEU A 72 11.73 -5.21 -0.27
N LEU A 73 11.86 -4.03 0.34
CA LEU A 73 10.73 -3.17 0.69
C LEU A 73 10.84 -1.84 -0.07
N GLN A 74 9.71 -1.34 -0.57
CA GLN A 74 9.62 -0.05 -1.24
C GLN A 74 8.49 0.78 -0.63
N VAL A 75 8.77 2.06 -0.40
CA VAL A 75 7.78 3.09 -0.02
C VAL A 75 7.89 4.22 -1.05
N SER A 76 6.77 4.75 -1.53
CA SER A 76 6.75 5.93 -2.41
C SER A 76 5.75 6.97 -1.90
N THR A 77 6.03 8.23 -2.19
CA THR A 77 5.19 9.40 -1.90
C THR A 77 4.32 9.77 -3.08
#